data_AF-A0A7G9NXZ3-F1
#
_entry.id   AF-A0A7G9NXZ3-F1
#
_cell.length_a   1.000
_cell.length_b   1.000
_cell.length_c   1.000
_cell.angle_alpha   90.00
_cell.angle_beta   90.00
_cell.angle_gamma   90.00
#
_symmetry.space_group_name_H-M   'P 1'
#
loop_
_entity.id
_entity.type
_entity.pdbx_description
1 polymer ?
#
loop_
_entity_poly.entity_id
_entity_poly.type
_entity_poly.pdbx_seq_one_letter_code
_entity_poly.pdbx_strand_id
1 'polypeptide(L)'
;MRWNPLLLIVTTAALFLAGSGVGSLEAATVLVSLDPAATYTHTLNPASPGTGGAYNDSAPNSTSVDLAAMGITPGQLIRLTRLGAYQSQGAANPAEDNKLSLIAVFSSSSTISSDHTLLNRIPGAIDAGTDFVTNNNAISGESSDITEDFLVASADGTQTFIEIIVPTGGAFLYFAVNDSYWADNKDPVDDFGASITLLPEPSSLGMLSIGAMVLVRRRR
;
A
#
# COMPACT_ATOMS: atom_id res chain seq x y z
N MET A 1 13.90 18.88 -15.36
CA MET A 1 14.93 17.87 -15.10
C MET A 1 14.21 16.54 -14.90
N ARG A 2 14.44 15.53 -15.75
CA ARG A 2 13.76 14.23 -15.64
C ARG A 2 14.57 13.34 -14.70
N TRP A 3 13.99 12.96 -13.57
CA TRP A 3 14.57 11.99 -12.64
C TRP A 3 14.21 10.57 -13.10
N ASN A 4 15.20 9.69 -13.09
CA ASN A 4 15.01 8.24 -13.23
C ASN A 4 14.48 7.70 -11.89
N PRO A 5 13.47 6.82 -11.85
CA PRO A 5 13.08 6.15 -10.62
C PRO A 5 14.14 5.10 -10.28
N LEU A 6 15.17 5.50 -9.55
CA LEU A 6 16.09 4.59 -8.89
C LEU A 6 15.43 4.17 -7.58
N LEU A 7 15.01 2.91 -7.51
CA LEU A 7 14.66 2.22 -6.28
C LEU A 7 15.84 2.38 -5.29
N LEU A 8 15.71 3.30 -4.33
CA LEU A 8 16.72 3.52 -3.31
C LEU A 8 16.49 2.52 -2.18
N ILE A 9 17.11 1.34 -2.29
CA ILE A 9 17.16 0.36 -1.21
C ILE A 9 18.22 0.83 -0.21
N VAL A 10 17.80 1.48 0.88
CA VAL A 10 18.68 1.71 2.04
C VAL A 10 18.64 0.44 2.91
N THR A 11 19.47 -0.55 2.56
CA THR A 11 19.71 -1.71 3.43
C THR A 11 20.72 -1.34 4.51
N THR A 12 20.26 -1.07 5.72
CA THR A 12 21.12 -1.04 6.90
C THR A 12 21.53 -2.48 7.26
N ALA A 13 22.66 -2.94 6.72
CA ALA A 13 23.22 -4.25 7.09
C ALA A 13 23.92 -4.14 8.45
N ALA A 14 23.27 -4.60 9.52
CA ALA A 14 23.92 -4.78 10.81
C ALA A 14 24.76 -6.06 10.80
N LEU A 15 26.09 -5.92 10.90
CA LEU A 15 27.03 -7.03 11.07
C LEU A 15 26.89 -7.63 12.47
N PHE A 16 26.33 -8.84 12.57
CA PHE A 16 26.19 -9.55 13.84
C PHE A 16 27.50 -10.22 14.25
N LEU A 17 28.23 -9.58 15.18
CA LEU A 17 29.16 -10.29 16.07
C LEU A 17 28.36 -10.91 17.21
N ALA A 18 28.47 -12.24 17.35
CA ALA A 18 27.82 -13.01 18.39
C ALA A 18 28.30 -12.59 19.80
N GLY A 19 27.60 -11.62 20.37
CA GLY A 19 27.60 -11.29 21.78
C GLY A 19 26.17 -11.38 22.29
N SER A 20 25.96 -12.01 23.44
CA SER A 20 24.70 -12.15 24.16
C SER A 20 24.15 -10.81 24.65
N GLY A 21 23.84 -9.91 23.72
CA GLY A 21 23.09 -8.69 23.93
C GLY A 21 21.72 -8.88 23.29
N VAL A 22 20.67 -8.52 24.01
CA VAL A 22 19.32 -8.39 23.47
C VAL A 22 19.34 -7.20 22.51
N GLY A 23 19.89 -7.41 21.31
CA GLY A 23 19.89 -6.43 20.25
C GLY A 23 18.46 -6.29 19.75
N SER A 24 17.88 -5.11 19.94
CA SER A 24 16.66 -4.72 19.25
C SER A 24 16.88 -4.96 17.76
N LEU A 25 16.12 -5.89 17.17
CA LEU A 25 16.09 -6.04 15.72
C LEU A 25 15.39 -4.79 15.19
N GLU A 26 16.18 -3.83 14.71
CA GLU A 26 15.64 -2.68 14.00
C GLU A 26 14.84 -3.20 12.81
N ALA A 27 13.57 -2.82 12.76
CA ALA A 27 12.65 -3.23 11.73
C ALA A 27 13.11 -2.67 10.37
N ALA A 28 13.46 -3.56 9.43
CA ALA A 28 13.83 -3.15 8.08
C ALA A 28 12.66 -2.39 7.45
N THR A 29 12.92 -1.16 6.99
CA THR A 29 11.95 -0.28 6.36
C THR A 29 12.37 0.02 4.94
N VAL A 30 11.47 -0.18 3.99
CA VAL A 30 11.64 0.16 2.59
C VAL A 30 10.72 1.32 2.24
N LEU A 31 11.22 2.31 1.50
CA LEU A 31 10.43 3.45 1.02
C LEU A 31 10.06 3.20 -0.44
N VAL A 32 8.80 3.44 -0.77
CA VAL A 32 8.25 3.32 -2.12
C VAL A 32 7.68 4.68 -2.51
N SER A 33 8.25 5.30 -3.54
CA SER A 33 7.66 6.49 -4.17
C SER A 33 6.46 6.06 -5.00
N LEU A 34 5.36 6.80 -4.89
CA LEU A 34 4.11 6.48 -5.56
C LEU A 34 3.69 7.66 -6.45
N ASP A 35 3.11 7.35 -7.61
CA ASP A 35 2.40 8.32 -8.43
C ASP A 35 0.94 8.41 -7.95
N PRO A 36 0.48 9.53 -7.38
CA PRO A 36 -0.90 9.65 -6.89
C PRO A 36 -1.94 9.63 -8.02
N ALA A 37 -1.54 9.80 -9.29
CA ALA A 37 -2.43 9.60 -10.43
C ALA A 37 -2.54 8.13 -10.86
N ALA A 38 -1.63 7.26 -10.40
CA ALA A 38 -1.64 5.86 -10.76
C ALA A 38 -2.64 5.07 -9.91
N THR A 39 -3.41 4.19 -10.56
CA THR A 39 -4.40 3.36 -9.86
C THR A 39 -4.48 1.94 -10.39
N TYR A 40 -4.90 1.04 -9.52
CA TYR A 40 -5.32 -0.31 -9.86
C TYR A 40 -6.84 -0.49 -9.98
N THR A 41 -7.62 0.51 -9.57
CA THR A 41 -9.07 0.47 -9.61
C THR A 41 -9.61 0.70 -11.02
N HIS A 42 -10.90 0.40 -11.18
CA HIS A 42 -11.67 0.71 -12.39
C HIS A 42 -11.67 2.20 -12.67
N THR A 43 -11.29 2.56 -13.90
CA THR A 43 -11.32 3.94 -14.39
C THR A 43 -11.91 3.96 -15.78
N LEU A 44 -12.73 4.97 -16.06
CA LEU A 44 -13.26 5.13 -17.41
C LEU A 44 -12.25 5.80 -18.33
N ASN A 45 -11.65 4.98 -19.18
CA ASN A 45 -11.00 5.41 -20.42
C ASN A 45 -12.13 5.65 -21.48
N PRO A 46 -12.04 6.63 -22.40
CA PRO A 46 -13.16 7.24 -23.12
C PRO A 46 -13.72 6.36 -24.25
N ALA A 47 -13.42 5.07 -24.24
CA ALA A 47 -13.96 4.11 -25.19
C ALA A 47 -15.37 3.60 -24.82
N SER A 48 -15.92 3.97 -23.66
CA SER A 48 -17.28 3.56 -23.31
C SER A 48 -18.30 4.18 -24.27
N PRO A 49 -19.04 3.38 -25.07
CA PRO A 49 -19.96 3.90 -26.06
C PRO A 49 -21.10 4.68 -25.38
N GLY A 50 -21.10 6.01 -25.51
CA GLY A 50 -22.21 6.86 -25.02
C GLY A 50 -21.80 8.16 -24.35
N THR A 51 -20.54 8.35 -23.95
CA THR A 51 -20.10 9.54 -23.19
C THR A 51 -19.54 10.70 -24.05
N GLY A 52 -19.55 10.56 -25.37
CA GLY A 52 -19.12 11.64 -26.29
C GLY A 52 -17.65 12.03 -26.19
N GLY A 53 -16.80 11.24 -25.51
CA GLY A 53 -15.36 11.45 -25.42
C GLY A 53 -14.90 12.66 -24.60
N ALA A 54 -15.80 13.34 -23.88
CA ALA A 54 -15.48 14.58 -23.16
C ALA A 54 -14.92 14.38 -21.74
N TYR A 55 -15.01 13.17 -21.19
CA TYR A 55 -14.53 12.84 -19.85
C TYR A 55 -13.70 11.56 -19.93
N ASN A 56 -12.38 11.69 -19.73
CA ASN A 56 -11.43 10.59 -19.74
C ASN A 56 -10.60 10.66 -18.46
N ASP A 57 -10.75 9.66 -17.61
CA ASP A 57 -9.86 9.44 -16.48
C ASP A 57 -8.69 8.57 -16.94
N SER A 58 -7.75 9.20 -17.64
CA SER A 58 -6.58 8.53 -18.22
C SER A 58 -5.51 8.26 -17.17
N ALA A 59 -5.88 7.60 -16.08
CA ALA A 59 -5.00 7.23 -14.99
C ALA A 59 -3.94 6.23 -15.46
N PRO A 60 -2.64 6.39 -15.11
CA PRO A 60 -1.65 5.34 -15.29
C PRO A 60 -1.92 4.12 -14.40
N ASN A 61 -1.27 3.00 -14.73
CA ASN A 61 -1.29 1.81 -13.89
C ASN A 61 -0.49 2.01 -12.61
N SER A 62 -1.03 1.55 -11.48
CA SER A 62 -0.29 1.43 -10.23
C SER A 62 0.96 0.56 -10.40
N THR A 63 2.02 0.90 -9.67
CA THR A 63 3.28 0.15 -9.65
C THR A 63 3.18 -1.06 -8.72
N SER A 64 3.59 -2.23 -9.19
CA SER A 64 3.71 -3.43 -8.36
C SER A 64 4.97 -3.37 -7.50
N VAL A 65 4.85 -3.63 -6.21
CA VAL A 65 5.98 -3.77 -5.29
C VAL A 65 6.26 -5.26 -5.04
N ASP A 66 7.46 -5.74 -5.38
CA ASP A 66 7.90 -7.12 -5.12
C ASP A 66 8.30 -7.30 -3.65
N LEU A 67 7.51 -8.06 -2.90
CA LEU A 67 7.74 -8.29 -1.47
C LEU A 67 9.00 -9.13 -1.21
N ALA A 68 9.28 -10.12 -2.07
CA ALA A 68 10.42 -11.02 -1.90
C ALA A 68 11.74 -10.28 -2.13
N ALA A 69 11.75 -9.30 -3.06
CA ALA A 69 12.90 -8.41 -3.25
C ALA A 69 13.26 -7.59 -2.00
N MET A 70 12.30 -7.41 -1.08
CA MET A 70 12.49 -6.74 0.22
C MET A 70 12.74 -7.72 1.38
N GLY A 71 12.82 -9.04 1.11
CA GLY A 71 12.93 -10.06 2.15
C GLY A 71 11.64 -10.30 2.94
N ILE A 72 10.51 -9.80 2.44
CA ILE A 72 9.18 -10.00 3.03
C ILE A 72 8.54 -11.25 2.40
N THR A 73 7.96 -12.10 3.23
CA THR A 73 7.36 -13.39 2.86
C THR A 73 5.97 -13.54 3.46
N PRO A 74 5.08 -14.35 2.86
CA PRO A 74 3.78 -14.65 3.43
C PRO A 74 3.83 -15.10 4.89
N GLY A 75 2.87 -14.63 5.69
CA GLY A 75 2.77 -14.90 7.13
C GLY A 75 3.48 -13.88 8.01
N GLN A 76 4.38 -13.06 7.47
CA GLN A 76 5.02 -12.00 8.24
C GLN A 76 4.09 -10.82 8.50
N LEU A 77 4.22 -10.22 9.69
CA LEU A 77 3.54 -8.99 10.03
C LEU A 77 4.33 -7.80 9.49
N ILE A 78 3.67 -6.94 8.72
CA ILE A 78 4.25 -5.71 8.19
C ILE A 78 3.43 -4.50 8.63
N ARG A 79 4.08 -3.35 8.76
CA ARG A 79 3.42 -2.06 8.85
C ARG A 79 3.52 -1.34 7.51
N LEU A 80 2.39 -0.89 7.01
CA LEU A 80 2.29 -0.03 5.83
C LEU A 80 1.95 1.38 6.31
N THR A 81 2.78 2.36 6.01
CA THR A 81 2.56 3.76 6.42
C THR A 81 2.53 4.65 5.19
N ARG A 82 1.57 5.56 5.10
CA ARG A 82 1.56 6.58 4.05
C ARG A 82 2.60 7.66 4.33
N LEU A 83 3.31 8.09 3.29
CA LEU A 83 4.28 9.18 3.31
C LEU A 83 3.76 10.35 2.46
N GLY A 84 4.20 11.57 2.79
CA GLY A 84 3.89 12.77 2.03
C GLY A 84 2.43 13.20 2.13
N ALA A 85 1.94 13.92 1.12
CA ALA A 85 0.53 14.10 0.79
C ALA A 85 0.39 14.15 -0.74
N TYR A 86 -0.83 14.31 -1.24
CA TYR A 86 -1.01 14.63 -2.65
C TYR A 86 -2.06 15.73 -2.83
N GLN A 87 -2.21 16.18 -4.06
CA GLN A 87 -3.19 17.15 -4.52
C GLN A 87 -4.14 16.49 -5.52
N SER A 88 -5.45 16.76 -5.41
CA SER A 88 -6.42 16.58 -6.52
C SER A 88 -6.82 17.92 -7.14
N GLN A 89 -7.07 17.97 -8.45
CA GLN A 89 -7.41 19.20 -9.16
C GLN A 89 -8.87 19.59 -8.87
N GLY A 90 -9.03 20.52 -7.94
CA GLY A 90 -10.31 20.95 -7.40
C GLY A 90 -10.14 21.71 -6.09
N ALA A 91 -8.97 21.55 -5.45
CA ALA A 91 -8.49 22.48 -4.45
C ALA A 91 -8.44 23.89 -5.06
N ALA A 92 -9.12 24.85 -4.41
CA ALA A 92 -9.15 26.26 -4.84
C ALA A 92 -7.75 26.89 -4.89
N ASN A 93 -6.76 26.22 -4.29
CA ASN A 93 -5.37 26.62 -4.26
C ASN A 93 -4.48 25.53 -4.89
N PRO A 94 -3.78 25.83 -6.00
CA PRO A 94 -2.86 24.89 -6.63
C PRO A 94 -1.65 24.51 -5.76
N ALA A 95 -1.46 25.13 -4.58
CA ALA A 95 -0.44 24.77 -3.59
C ALA A 95 -0.94 23.82 -2.48
N GLU A 96 -2.18 23.33 -2.54
CA GLU A 96 -2.70 22.37 -1.55
C GLU A 96 -2.17 20.96 -1.82
N ASP A 97 -1.18 20.57 -1.03
CA ASP A 97 -0.70 19.21 -0.90
C ASP A 97 -1.19 18.63 0.45
N ASN A 98 -2.45 18.18 0.47
CA ASN A 98 -3.17 17.91 1.72
C ASN A 98 -4.07 16.66 1.69
N LYS A 99 -4.08 15.90 0.59
CA LYS A 99 -4.84 14.66 0.50
C LYS A 99 -4.03 13.50 1.08
N LEU A 100 -4.70 12.71 1.92
CA LEU A 100 -4.03 11.75 2.81
C LEU A 100 -4.49 10.31 2.60
N SER A 101 -5.33 10.02 1.59
CA SER A 101 -5.84 8.67 1.40
C SER A 101 -4.78 7.76 0.78
N LEU A 102 -4.72 6.51 1.25
CA LEU A 102 -3.93 5.45 0.64
C LEU A 102 -4.63 4.11 0.86
N ILE A 103 -4.83 3.37 -0.21
CA ILE A 103 -5.38 2.01 -0.24
C ILE A 103 -4.37 1.06 -0.86
N ALA A 104 -4.48 -0.22 -0.54
CA ALA A 104 -3.59 -1.24 -1.07
C ALA A 104 -4.30 -2.58 -1.28
N VAL A 105 -3.74 -3.41 -2.17
CA VAL A 105 -4.19 -4.77 -2.43
C VAL A 105 -2.99 -5.70 -2.62
N PHE A 106 -3.03 -6.87 -1.98
CA PHE A 106 -2.04 -7.91 -2.21
C PHE A 106 -2.36 -8.69 -3.47
N SER A 107 -1.32 -9.22 -4.14
CA SER A 107 -1.48 -10.05 -5.32
C SER A 107 -0.42 -11.14 -5.42
N SER A 108 -0.78 -12.20 -6.13
CA SER A 108 0.15 -13.26 -6.57
C SER A 108 0.83 -12.93 -7.91
N SER A 109 0.41 -11.88 -8.61
CA SER A 109 0.96 -11.45 -9.90
C SER A 109 1.56 -10.04 -9.85
N SER A 110 2.62 -9.81 -10.61
CA SER A 110 3.22 -8.49 -10.85
C SER A 110 2.55 -7.72 -11.99
N THR A 111 1.58 -8.34 -12.67
CA THR A 111 0.88 -7.72 -13.80
C THR A 111 -0.42 -7.08 -13.36
N ILE A 112 -0.73 -5.93 -13.94
CA ILE A 112 -2.04 -5.27 -13.89
C ILE A 112 -2.60 -5.19 -15.31
N SER A 113 -3.91 -5.38 -15.47
CA SER A 113 -4.58 -5.23 -16.76
C SER A 113 -4.48 -3.78 -17.25
N SER A 114 -4.06 -3.60 -18.50
CA SER A 114 -4.12 -2.31 -19.19
C SER A 114 -5.54 -1.94 -19.62
N ASP A 115 -6.51 -2.83 -19.45
CA ASP A 115 -7.92 -2.49 -19.62
C ASP A 115 -8.44 -1.87 -18.32
N HIS A 116 -8.68 -0.57 -18.36
CA HIS A 116 -9.16 0.22 -17.23
C HIS A 116 -10.66 0.05 -16.99
N THR A 117 -11.40 -0.55 -17.94
CA THR A 117 -12.85 -0.80 -17.85
C THR A 117 -13.21 -2.05 -17.06
N LEU A 118 -12.22 -2.87 -16.69
CA LEU A 118 -12.42 -4.01 -15.82
C LEU A 118 -12.49 -3.53 -14.36
N LEU A 119 -13.48 -4.03 -13.61
CA LEU A 119 -13.54 -3.81 -12.17
C LEU A 119 -12.30 -4.40 -11.47
N ASN A 120 -12.04 -5.68 -11.73
CA ASN A 120 -10.94 -6.43 -11.15
C ASN A 120 -9.74 -6.44 -12.09
N ARG A 121 -8.88 -5.41 -11.97
CA ARG A 121 -7.71 -5.23 -12.87
C ARG A 121 -6.45 -5.93 -12.40
N ILE A 122 -6.42 -6.44 -11.17
CA ILE A 122 -5.27 -7.13 -10.57
C ILE A 122 -5.51 -8.64 -10.62
N PRO A 123 -4.94 -9.37 -11.61
CA PRO A 123 -4.94 -10.82 -11.60
C PRO A 123 -4.35 -11.37 -10.30
N GLY A 124 -5.08 -12.28 -9.68
CA GLY A 124 -4.64 -12.93 -8.45
C GLY A 124 -4.56 -11.99 -7.25
N ALA A 125 -5.40 -10.93 -7.22
CA ALA A 125 -5.68 -10.16 -6.03
C ALA A 125 -6.08 -11.10 -4.87
N ILE A 126 -5.63 -10.77 -3.66
CA ILE A 126 -5.80 -11.58 -2.47
C ILE A 126 -6.36 -10.72 -1.37
N ASP A 127 -7.53 -11.12 -0.88
CA ASP A 127 -8.19 -10.52 0.26
C ASP A 127 -7.29 -10.52 1.51
N ALA A 128 -7.18 -9.36 2.14
CA ALA A 128 -6.40 -9.16 3.35
C ALA A 128 -6.91 -7.98 4.16
N GLY A 129 -7.00 -8.17 5.48
CA GLY A 129 -7.38 -7.10 6.40
C GLY A 129 -8.90 -6.90 6.45
N THR A 130 -9.32 -5.64 6.57
CA THR A 130 -10.73 -5.26 6.54
C THR A 130 -11.01 -4.60 5.21
N ASP A 131 -12.01 -5.11 4.49
CA ASP A 131 -12.46 -4.56 3.21
C ASP A 131 -12.68 -3.05 3.32
N PHE A 132 -12.17 -2.33 2.33
CA PHE A 132 -12.39 -0.89 2.22
C PHE A 132 -13.25 -0.60 1.01
N VAL A 133 -14.41 0.03 1.22
CA VAL A 133 -15.28 0.41 0.09
C VAL A 133 -14.74 1.68 -0.57
N THR A 134 -14.21 1.55 -1.78
CA THR A 134 -13.68 2.69 -2.53
C THR A 134 -14.79 3.59 -3.08
N ASN A 135 -14.41 4.81 -3.47
CA ASN A 135 -15.37 5.73 -4.09
C ASN A 135 -15.80 5.23 -5.47
N ASN A 136 -17.04 5.56 -5.86
CA ASN A 136 -17.44 5.39 -7.25
C ASN A 136 -16.66 6.34 -8.16
N ASN A 137 -16.45 5.93 -9.40
CA ASN A 137 -15.83 6.76 -10.43
C ASN A 137 -16.65 8.06 -10.64
N ALA A 138 -16.00 9.22 -10.62
CA ALA A 138 -16.66 10.53 -10.74
C ALA A 138 -17.32 10.76 -12.10
N ILE A 139 -16.84 10.10 -13.16
CA ILE A 139 -17.33 10.28 -14.53
C ILE A 139 -18.62 9.49 -14.76
N SER A 140 -18.63 8.19 -14.46
CA SER A 140 -19.81 7.34 -14.69
C SER A 140 -20.69 7.11 -13.47
N GLY A 141 -20.16 7.29 -12.26
CA GLY A 141 -20.79 6.83 -11.04
C GLY A 141 -20.74 5.30 -10.85
N GLU A 142 -20.03 4.56 -11.71
CA GLU A 142 -19.81 3.12 -11.55
C GLU A 142 -18.92 2.85 -10.34
N SER A 143 -19.11 1.68 -9.72
CA SER A 143 -18.24 1.23 -8.64
C SER A 143 -16.80 1.10 -9.13
N SER A 144 -15.84 1.54 -8.31
CA SER A 144 -14.42 1.20 -8.48
C SER A 144 -13.92 0.20 -7.44
N ASP A 145 -14.83 -0.28 -6.61
CA ASP A 145 -14.61 -1.15 -5.46
C ASP A 145 -14.19 -2.57 -5.87
N ILE A 146 -13.09 -3.03 -5.27
CA ILE A 146 -12.67 -4.44 -5.31
C ILE A 146 -12.64 -4.95 -3.87
N THR A 147 -13.19 -6.13 -3.64
CA THR A 147 -13.36 -6.68 -2.28
C THR A 147 -12.04 -6.99 -1.58
N GLU A 148 -10.96 -7.16 -2.34
CA GLU A 148 -9.65 -7.56 -1.83
C GLU A 148 -8.78 -6.37 -1.36
N ASP A 149 -9.22 -5.13 -1.57
CA ASP A 149 -8.46 -3.96 -1.13
C ASP A 149 -8.79 -3.54 0.31
N PHE A 150 -7.85 -2.81 0.91
CA PHE A 150 -7.95 -2.35 2.29
C PHE A 150 -7.35 -0.95 2.47
N LEU A 151 -7.78 -0.28 3.53
CA LEU A 151 -7.33 1.06 3.88
C LEU A 151 -5.97 1.04 4.59
N VAL A 152 -4.97 1.73 4.03
CA VAL A 152 -3.68 1.97 4.67
C VAL A 152 -3.71 3.27 5.47
N ALA A 153 -4.26 4.34 4.89
CA ALA A 153 -4.38 5.64 5.52
C ALA A 153 -5.68 6.35 5.12
N SER A 154 -6.35 6.96 6.09
CA SER A 154 -7.65 7.61 5.91
C SER A 154 -7.51 9.02 5.37
N ALA A 155 -8.49 9.46 4.58
CA ALA A 155 -8.49 10.80 3.98
C ALA A 155 -8.53 11.94 5.01
N ASP A 156 -9.06 11.68 6.22
CA ASP A 156 -9.10 12.64 7.33
C ASP A 156 -7.82 12.65 8.19
N GLY A 157 -6.85 11.78 7.89
CA GLY A 157 -5.58 11.66 8.61
C GLY A 157 -5.66 10.99 9.98
N THR A 158 -6.83 10.45 10.38
CA THR A 158 -6.97 9.74 11.66
C THR A 158 -6.25 8.39 11.66
N GLN A 159 -6.18 7.73 10.51
CA GLN A 159 -5.35 6.54 10.27
C GLN A 159 -4.21 6.92 9.33
N THR A 160 -2.97 6.71 9.77
CA THR A 160 -1.77 7.00 8.96
C THR A 160 -1.00 5.73 8.56
N PHE A 161 -1.33 4.60 9.17
CA PHE A 161 -0.74 3.30 8.89
C PHE A 161 -1.73 2.15 9.17
N ILE A 162 -1.39 0.97 8.68
CA ILE A 162 -2.01 -0.31 9.08
C ILE A 162 -0.91 -1.33 9.38
N GLU A 163 -1.17 -2.23 10.33
CA GLU A 163 -0.38 -3.45 10.54
C GLU A 163 -1.16 -4.64 9.99
N ILE A 164 -0.55 -5.40 9.10
CA ILE A 164 -1.22 -6.47 8.36
C ILE A 164 -0.29 -7.65 8.14
N ILE A 165 -0.84 -8.85 8.20
CA ILE A 165 -0.12 -10.08 7.87
C ILE A 165 -0.12 -10.23 6.35
N VAL A 166 1.05 -10.47 5.76
CA VAL A 166 1.14 -10.78 4.32
C VAL A 166 0.38 -12.08 4.06
N PRO A 167 -0.67 -12.07 3.22
CA PRO A 167 -1.53 -13.24 3.04
C PRO A 167 -0.79 -14.37 2.32
N THR A 168 -1.29 -15.60 2.45
CA THR A 168 -0.73 -16.75 1.73
C THR A 168 -0.83 -16.52 0.22
N GLY A 169 0.29 -16.65 -0.48
CA GLY A 169 0.37 -16.38 -1.92
C GLY A 169 0.60 -14.90 -2.28
N GLY A 170 0.59 -13.99 -1.31
CA GLY A 170 0.92 -12.58 -1.51
C GLY A 170 2.41 -12.42 -1.85
N ALA A 171 2.69 -12.08 -3.11
CA ALA A 171 4.03 -11.84 -3.63
C ALA A 171 4.25 -10.37 -4.01
N PHE A 172 3.17 -9.69 -4.38
CA PHE A 172 3.17 -8.30 -4.81
C PHE A 172 2.18 -7.47 -4.01
N LEU A 173 2.47 -6.18 -3.87
CA LEU A 173 1.59 -5.20 -3.26
C LEU A 173 1.40 -4.04 -4.23
N TYR A 174 0.16 -3.62 -4.42
CA TYR A 174 -0.19 -2.44 -5.22
C TYR A 174 -0.76 -1.36 -4.31
N PHE A 175 -0.47 -0.10 -4.63
CA PHE A 175 -0.97 1.06 -3.92
C PHE A 175 -1.76 1.96 -4.85
N ALA A 176 -2.79 2.61 -4.32
CA ALA A 176 -3.50 3.67 -5.02
C ALA A 176 -4.01 4.68 -3.98
N VAL A 177 -4.30 5.90 -4.42
CA VAL A 177 -5.10 6.82 -3.63
C VAL A 177 -6.58 6.44 -3.77
N ASN A 178 -7.37 6.64 -2.72
CA ASN A 178 -8.82 6.55 -2.80
C ASN A 178 -9.38 7.88 -3.32
N ASP A 179 -9.51 7.97 -4.64
CA ASP A 179 -10.14 9.08 -5.34
C ASP A 179 -11.26 8.58 -6.24
N SER A 180 -11.94 9.49 -6.92
CA SER A 180 -12.99 9.22 -7.90
C SER A 180 -12.60 9.69 -9.30
N TYR A 181 -11.56 10.51 -9.41
CA TYR A 181 -10.91 10.94 -10.64
C TYR A 181 -9.40 10.94 -10.37
N TRP A 182 -8.61 10.15 -11.08
CA TRP A 182 -7.18 9.99 -10.75
C TRP A 182 -6.27 10.81 -11.67
N ALA A 183 -6.67 11.06 -12.91
CA ALA A 183 -5.86 11.76 -13.91
C ALA A 183 -5.52 13.22 -13.55
N ASP A 184 -6.15 13.78 -12.53
CA ASP A 184 -5.92 15.13 -12.04
C ASP A 184 -5.08 15.19 -10.75
N ASN A 185 -4.72 14.03 -10.20
CA ASN A 185 -3.89 13.94 -9.02
C ASN A 185 -2.43 14.29 -9.32
N LYS A 186 -1.79 14.97 -8.37
CA LYS A 186 -0.42 15.43 -8.46
C LYS A 186 0.25 15.36 -7.11
N ASP A 187 1.57 15.20 -7.14
CA ASP A 187 2.45 15.39 -5.99
C ASP A 187 3.36 16.59 -6.29
N PRO A 188 3.00 17.81 -5.86
CA PRO A 188 3.77 19.01 -6.18
C PRO A 188 5.12 19.11 -5.46
N VAL A 189 5.33 18.31 -4.40
CA VAL A 189 6.52 18.36 -3.54
C VAL A 189 7.40 17.10 -3.68
N ASP A 190 6.99 16.14 -4.49
CA ASP A 190 7.67 14.88 -4.80
C ASP A 190 7.98 14.04 -3.53
N ASP A 191 7.04 13.98 -2.58
CA ASP A 191 7.18 13.24 -1.32
C ASP A 191 6.10 12.16 -1.06
N PHE A 192 5.15 12.00 -1.96
CA PHE A 192 4.08 11.01 -1.84
C PHE A 192 4.61 9.59 -2.01
N GLY A 193 4.23 8.74 -1.06
CA GLY A 193 4.72 7.37 -1.05
C GLY A 193 4.15 6.50 0.05
N ALA A 194 4.77 5.34 0.22
CA ALA A 194 4.53 4.44 1.32
C ALA A 194 5.85 3.95 1.92
N SER A 195 5.86 3.70 3.22
CA SER A 195 6.88 2.88 3.86
C SER A 195 6.33 1.50 4.20
N ILE A 196 7.15 0.48 3.98
CA ILE A 196 6.87 -0.92 4.29
C ILE A 196 7.89 -1.35 5.32
N THR A 197 7.42 -1.64 6.54
CA THR A 197 8.28 -1.99 7.67
C THR A 197 7.96 -3.41 8.12
N LEU A 198 8.96 -4.30 8.09
CA LEU A 198 8.81 -5.65 8.63
C LEU A 198 8.81 -5.58 10.17
N LEU A 199 7.71 -5.98 10.80
CA LEU A 199 7.63 -6.00 12.25
C LEU A 199 8.15 -7.34 12.78
N PRO A 200 9.05 -7.34 13.79
CA PRO A 200 9.50 -8.59 14.39
C PRO A 200 8.29 -9.30 15.00
N GLU A 201 8.13 -10.59 14.70
CA GLU A 201 7.16 -11.40 15.43
C GLU A 201 7.47 -11.32 16.93
N PRO A 202 6.46 -11.17 17.81
CA PRO A 202 6.70 -11.26 19.24
C PRO A 202 7.35 -12.62 19.50
N SER A 203 8.63 -12.60 19.87
CA SER A 203 9.45 -13.82 19.91
C SER A 203 8.70 -14.92 20.66
N SER A 204 8.45 -16.03 19.98
CA SER A 204 7.73 -17.17 20.56
C SER A 204 8.44 -17.66 21.83
N LEU A 205 9.75 -17.43 21.95
CA LEU A 205 10.58 -17.61 23.16
C LEU A 205 10.16 -16.70 24.34
N GLY A 206 9.79 -15.44 24.09
CA GLY A 206 9.23 -14.54 25.09
C GLY A 206 7.86 -15.02 25.60
N MET A 207 7.00 -15.49 24.69
CA MET A 207 5.70 -16.06 25.06
C MET A 207 5.82 -17.41 25.79
N LEU A 208 6.77 -18.26 25.38
CA LEU A 208 7.06 -19.54 26.03
C LEU A 208 7.63 -19.36 27.45
N SER A 209 8.48 -18.35 27.66
CA SER A 209 9.08 -18.08 28.97
C SER A 209 8.08 -17.53 29.99
N ILE A 210 7.08 -16.76 29.56
CA ILE A 210 5.95 -16.38 30.42
C ILE A 210 5.12 -17.62 30.80
N GLY A 211 4.82 -18.51 29.84
CA GLY A 211 4.12 -19.77 30.11
C GLY A 211 4.86 -20.67 31.10
N ALA A 212 6.18 -20.79 30.98
CA ALA A 212 7.02 -21.56 31.90
C ALA A 212 7.01 -20.98 33.33
N MET A 213 7.03 -19.65 33.50
CA MET A 213 6.96 -19.03 34.82
C MET A 213 5.59 -19.23 35.50
N VAL A 214 4.49 -19.22 34.75
CA VAL A 214 3.15 -19.49 35.30
C VAL A 214 3.03 -20.95 35.77
N LEU A 215 3.65 -21.91 35.09
CA LEU A 215 3.63 -23.33 35.48
C LEU A 215 4.49 -23.63 36.71
N VAL A 216 5.62 -22.93 36.89
CA VAL A 216 6.48 -23.10 38.08
C VAL A 216 5.80 -22.59 39.37
N ARG A 217 4.93 -21.58 39.26
CA ARG A 217 4.27 -20.97 40.43
C ARG A 217 3.10 -21.79 40.99
N ARG A 218 2.63 -22.84 40.29
CA ARG A 218 1.46 -23.65 40.69
C ARG A 218 1.81 -24.92 41.48
N ARG A 219 3.08 -25.12 41.84
CA ARG A 219 3.54 -26.19 42.74
C ARG A 219 3.98 -25.62 44.09
N ARG A 220 3.04 -25.12 44.89
CA ARG A 220 3.15 -24.99 46.35
C ARG A 220 1.79 -25.19 46.99
#